data_AF-A0AAN6K0D2-F1
#
_entry.id   AF-A0AAN6K0D2-F1
#
_cell.length_a   1.000
_cell.length_b   1.000
_cell.length_c   1.000
_cell.angle_alpha   90.00
_cell.angle_beta   90.00
_cell.angle_gamma   90.00
#
_symmetry.space_group_name_H-M   'P 1'
#
loop_
_entity.id
_entity.type
_entity.pdbx_description
1 polymer ?
#
loop_
_entity_poly.entity_id
_entity_poly.type
_entity_poly.pdbx_seq_one_letter_code
_entity_poly.pdbx_strand_id
1 'polypeptide(L)'
;MDLGPVMVGDWYHGYYETVLDALLRPLPVANIPMSNNNLINGENDFDCSNTSLPCTPNAPLATFNFTSGKTCKLRFINPSAAAVQKITIDGHMMQVTANDFVEIQPYETDHITLAVGQRTDVLVKATGKPTDAVWMRSYKPPPCWPTNCGDEMKAAIFYENADRFQVPTTSPGPNAYN
;
A
#
# COMPACT_ATOMS: atom_id res chain seq x y z
N MET A 1 10.40 -17.44 3.59
CA MET A 1 9.42 -17.64 2.49
C MET A 1 9.44 -16.39 1.65
N ASP A 2 9.59 -16.49 0.32
CA ASP A 2 9.48 -15.33 -0.58
C ASP A 2 8.02 -15.18 -1.00
N LEU A 3 7.39 -14.07 -0.63
CA LEU A 3 6.00 -13.74 -0.98
C LEU A 3 5.91 -12.98 -2.31
N GLY A 4 7.05 -12.64 -2.92
CA GLY A 4 7.10 -11.98 -4.22
C GLY A 4 6.85 -10.47 -4.16
N PRO A 5 6.47 -9.87 -5.30
CA PRO A 5 6.22 -8.44 -5.41
C PRO A 5 4.95 -8.02 -4.69
N VAL A 6 5.01 -6.84 -4.08
CA VAL A 6 3.87 -6.14 -3.49
C VAL A 6 3.79 -4.76 -4.12
N MET A 7 2.85 -4.61 -5.06
CA MET A 7 2.60 -3.37 -5.76
C MET A 7 1.74 -2.47 -4.88
N VAL A 8 2.17 -1.24 -4.62
CA VAL A 8 1.43 -0.28 -3.80
C VAL A 8 1.37 1.03 -4.55
N GLY A 9 0.19 1.47 -4.97
CA GLY A 9 0.10 2.71 -5.74
C GLY A 9 -1.28 3.30 -5.95
N ASP A 10 -1.28 4.58 -6.33
CA ASP A 10 -2.49 5.34 -6.61
C ASP A 10 -3.26 4.79 -7.83
N TRP A 11 -4.55 5.11 -7.89
CA TRP A 11 -5.44 4.68 -8.95
C TRP A 11 -6.44 5.75 -9.34
N TYR A 12 -6.64 5.89 -10.65
CA TYR A 12 -7.56 6.83 -11.27
C TYR A 12 -8.65 6.06 -11.99
N HIS A 13 -9.91 6.47 -11.80
CA HIS A 13 -11.06 5.87 -12.49
C HIS A 13 -11.29 6.49 -13.88
N GLY A 14 -10.60 7.61 -14.19
CA GLY A 14 -10.59 8.21 -15.51
C GLY A 14 -9.53 7.59 -16.42
N TYR A 15 -9.72 7.72 -17.74
CA TYR A 15 -8.70 7.30 -18.72
C TYR A 15 -7.43 8.14 -18.58
N TYR A 16 -6.29 7.49 -18.82
CA TYR A 16 -4.96 8.11 -18.76
C TYR A 16 -4.87 9.42 -19.56
N GLU A 17 -5.42 9.46 -20.78
CA GLU A 17 -5.39 10.68 -21.62
C GLU A 17 -6.13 11.84 -20.95
N THR A 18 -7.29 11.58 -20.33
CA THR A 18 -8.03 12.62 -19.59
C THR A 18 -7.24 13.15 -18.39
N VAL A 19 -6.55 12.27 -17.66
CA VAL A 19 -5.72 12.63 -16.51
C VAL A 19 -4.51 13.47 -16.98
N LEU A 20 -3.85 13.03 -18.05
CA LEU A 20 -2.68 13.69 -18.61
C LEU A 20 -3.03 15.07 -19.19
N ASP A 21 -4.10 15.17 -19.96
CA ASP A 21 -4.57 16.43 -20.55
C ASP A 21 -4.94 17.46 -19.49
N ALA A 22 -5.48 17.02 -18.34
CA ALA A 22 -5.76 17.93 -17.23
C ALA A 22 -4.48 18.50 -16.62
N LEU A 23 -3.45 17.66 -16.45
CA LEU A 23 -2.16 18.04 -15.88
C LEU A 23 -1.32 18.93 -16.81
N LEU A 24 -1.29 18.62 -18.12
CA LEU A 24 -0.40 19.27 -19.09
C LEU A 24 -0.98 20.54 -19.73
N ARG A 25 -2.17 21.00 -19.31
CA ARG A 25 -2.72 22.28 -19.76
C ARG A 25 -1.81 23.45 -19.39
N PRO A 26 -1.80 24.54 -20.18
CA PRO A 26 -1.06 25.75 -19.82
C PRO A 26 -1.66 26.38 -18.57
N LEU A 27 -0.81 27.02 -17.77
CA LEU A 27 -1.25 27.83 -16.64
C LEU A 27 -2.10 29.02 -17.14
N PRO A 28 -3.15 29.43 -16.39
CA PRO A 28 -3.55 28.93 -15.07
C PRO A 28 -4.56 27.76 -15.10
N VAL A 29 -4.82 27.15 -16.26
CA VAL A 29 -5.88 26.15 -16.45
C VAL A 29 -5.44 24.72 -16.09
N ALA A 30 -4.13 24.50 -15.92
CA ALA A 30 -3.57 23.25 -15.43
C ALA A 30 -4.27 22.82 -14.13
N ASN A 31 -4.69 21.55 -14.08
CA ASN A 31 -5.31 20.98 -12.89
C ASN A 31 -4.53 19.75 -12.46
N ILE A 32 -4.11 19.70 -11.19
CA ILE A 32 -3.40 18.54 -10.63
C ILE A 32 -4.45 17.42 -10.44
N PRO A 33 -4.37 16.31 -11.18
CA PRO A 33 -5.34 15.24 -11.06
C PRO A 33 -5.27 14.59 -9.69
N MET A 34 -6.43 14.39 -9.08
CA MET A 34 -6.54 13.72 -7.79
C MET A 34 -6.90 12.25 -8.02
N SER A 35 -6.14 11.34 -7.40
CA SER A 35 -6.44 9.91 -7.46
C SER A 35 -7.82 9.62 -6.83
N ASN A 36 -8.51 8.61 -7.38
CA ASN A 36 -9.81 8.17 -6.88
C ASN A 36 -9.68 7.02 -5.87
N ASN A 37 -8.58 6.28 -5.93
CA ASN A 37 -8.31 5.18 -5.02
C ASN A 37 -6.79 4.98 -4.83
N ASN A 38 -6.41 4.10 -3.90
CA ASN A 38 -5.07 3.60 -3.71
C ASN A 38 -5.15 2.08 -3.58
N LEU A 39 -4.25 1.33 -4.21
CA LEU A 39 -4.35 -0.12 -4.33
C LEU A 39 -3.12 -0.79 -3.74
N ILE A 40 -3.33 -1.93 -3.07
CA ILE A 40 -2.27 -2.90 -2.75
C ILE A 40 -2.54 -4.13 -3.61
N ASN A 41 -1.57 -4.55 -4.41
CA ASN A 41 -1.69 -5.64 -5.38
C ASN A 41 -2.94 -5.56 -6.29
N GLY A 42 -3.36 -4.35 -6.63
CA GLY A 42 -4.51 -4.11 -7.52
C GLY A 42 -5.88 -4.18 -6.83
N GLU A 43 -5.91 -4.33 -5.50
CA GLU A 43 -7.14 -4.48 -4.72
C GLU A 43 -7.29 -3.31 -3.75
N ASN A 44 -8.52 -2.78 -3.67
CA ASN A 44 -9.06 -1.97 -2.58
C ASN A 44 -10.57 -1.84 -2.77
N ASP A 45 -11.29 -1.53 -1.70
CA ASP A 45 -12.68 -1.08 -1.79
C ASP A 45 -12.76 0.39 -2.24
N PHE A 46 -13.93 0.78 -2.74
CA PHE A 46 -14.26 2.15 -3.07
C PHE A 46 -15.73 2.40 -2.75
N ASP A 47 -16.00 3.47 -1.99
CA ASP A 47 -17.37 3.87 -1.70
C ASP A 47 -18.05 4.39 -2.97
N CYS A 48 -18.91 3.56 -3.56
CA CYS A 48 -19.65 3.88 -4.78
C CYS A 48 -20.57 5.10 -4.65
N SER A 49 -20.87 5.58 -3.44
CA SER A 49 -21.60 6.86 -3.28
C SER A 49 -20.78 8.08 -3.73
N ASN A 50 -19.46 7.93 -3.85
CA ASN A 50 -18.55 8.97 -4.32
C ASN A 50 -18.44 9.05 -5.86
N THR A 51 -19.24 8.29 -6.61
CA THR A 51 -19.22 8.33 -8.08
C THR A 51 -20.60 8.16 -8.71
N SER A 52 -20.78 8.72 -9.90
CA SER A 52 -21.92 8.47 -10.78
C SER A 52 -21.62 7.46 -11.90
N LEU A 53 -20.37 6.99 -11.98
CA LEU A 53 -19.95 5.97 -12.93
C LEU A 53 -20.38 4.57 -12.47
N PRO A 54 -20.43 3.55 -13.36
CA PRO A 54 -20.65 2.17 -12.95
C PRO A 54 -19.65 1.75 -11.87
N CYS A 55 -20.17 1.27 -10.75
CA CYS A 55 -19.38 0.92 -9.57
C CYS A 55 -20.00 -0.30 -8.87
N THR A 56 -19.16 -1.24 -8.43
CA THR A 56 -19.57 -2.40 -7.64
C THR A 56 -18.97 -2.27 -6.24
N PRO A 57 -19.79 -2.17 -5.18
CA PRO A 57 -19.28 -1.97 -3.83
C PRO A 57 -18.72 -3.27 -3.23
N ASN A 58 -17.94 -3.13 -2.17
CA ASN A 58 -17.32 -4.24 -1.42
C ASN A 58 -16.30 -5.02 -2.25
N ALA A 59 -15.45 -4.29 -3.00
CA ALA A 59 -14.30 -4.94 -3.63
C ALA A 59 -13.34 -5.46 -2.54
N PRO A 60 -12.67 -6.61 -2.76
CA PRO A 60 -11.82 -7.22 -1.75
C PRO A 60 -10.59 -6.35 -1.46
N LEU A 61 -10.02 -6.56 -0.27
CA LEU A 61 -8.69 -6.06 0.09
C LEU A 61 -7.65 -7.14 -0.19
N ALA A 62 -6.45 -6.73 -0.59
CA ALA A 62 -5.33 -7.65 -0.73
C ALA A 62 -5.07 -8.40 0.58
N THR A 63 -4.73 -9.69 0.43
CA THR A 63 -4.40 -10.55 1.57
C THR A 63 -3.05 -11.21 1.42
N PHE A 64 -2.34 -11.39 2.53
CA PHE A 64 -1.05 -12.07 2.59
C PHE A 64 -1.04 -13.13 3.69
N ASN A 65 -0.22 -14.17 3.51
CA ASN A 65 -0.15 -15.29 4.44
C ASN A 65 1.17 -15.30 5.16
N PHE A 66 1.13 -15.21 6.48
CA PHE A 66 2.28 -15.38 7.35
C PHE A 66 2.21 -16.74 8.06
N THR A 67 3.36 -17.22 8.49
CA THR A 67 3.46 -18.42 9.33
C THR A 67 4.27 -18.09 10.56
N SER A 68 3.71 -18.30 11.75
CA SER A 68 4.34 -17.95 13.02
C SER A 68 5.80 -18.45 13.10
N GLY A 69 6.70 -17.55 13.49
CA GLY A 69 8.14 -17.81 13.64
C GLY A 69 8.93 -17.88 12.34
N LYS A 70 8.29 -17.81 11.15
CA LYS A 70 8.99 -17.75 9.86
C LYS A 70 9.36 -16.31 9.50
N THR A 71 10.35 -16.17 8.63
CA THR A 71 10.69 -14.89 8.00
C THR A 71 10.13 -14.86 6.57
N CYS A 72 9.35 -13.83 6.28
CA CYS A 72 8.75 -13.55 4.99
C CYS A 72 9.58 -12.49 4.26
N LYS A 73 9.91 -12.73 2.99
CA LYS A 73 10.50 -11.74 2.10
C LYS A 73 9.39 -11.10 1.26
N LEU A 74 9.33 -9.78 1.26
CA LEU A 74 8.38 -8.97 0.49
C LEU A 74 9.18 -7.99 -0.36
N ARG A 75 8.73 -7.73 -1.59
CA ARG A 75 9.39 -6.81 -2.53
C ARG A 75 8.43 -5.68 -2.84
N PHE A 76 8.48 -4.60 -2.09
CA PHE A 76 7.58 -3.48 -2.27
C PHE A 76 7.97 -2.69 -3.52
N ILE A 77 6.98 -2.32 -4.32
CA ILE A 77 7.14 -1.57 -5.57
C ILE A 77 6.10 -0.47 -5.58
N ASN A 78 6.51 0.76 -5.87
CA ASN A 78 5.58 1.87 -6.09
C ASN A 78 5.39 2.15 -7.59
N PRO A 79 4.35 1.61 -8.24
CA PRO A 79 4.00 1.89 -9.63
C PRO A 79 3.02 3.07 -9.78
N SER A 80 2.83 3.92 -8.76
CA SER A 80 1.88 5.03 -8.81
C SER A 80 2.12 5.94 -10.01
N ALA A 81 1.08 6.63 -10.47
CA ALA A 81 1.24 7.72 -11.42
C ALA A 81 2.00 8.90 -10.80
N ALA A 82 1.75 9.20 -9.52
CA ALA A 82 2.40 10.34 -8.84
C ALA A 82 2.59 10.17 -7.33
N ALA A 83 1.81 9.33 -6.66
CA ALA A 83 1.83 9.22 -5.20
C ALA A 83 3.12 8.61 -4.62
N VAL A 84 3.62 9.22 -3.54
CA VAL A 84 4.56 8.58 -2.60
C VAL A 84 3.78 7.68 -1.66
N GLN A 85 4.31 6.50 -1.37
CA GLN A 85 3.66 5.49 -0.53
C GLN A 85 4.51 5.24 0.72
N LYS A 86 3.90 5.38 1.90
CA LYS A 86 4.48 5.02 3.19
C LYS A 86 3.84 3.73 3.69
N ILE A 87 4.62 2.66 3.74
CA ILE A 87 4.15 1.31 4.01
C ILE A 87 4.54 0.89 5.42
N THR A 88 3.60 0.31 6.17
CA THR A 88 3.84 -0.28 7.49
C THR A 88 3.13 -1.62 7.63
N ILE A 89 3.60 -2.47 8.55
CA ILE A 89 2.87 -3.67 8.98
C ILE A 89 2.70 -3.56 10.49
N ASP A 90 1.45 -3.55 10.95
CA ASP A 90 1.14 -3.34 12.37
C ASP A 90 1.84 -4.39 13.25
N GLY A 91 2.55 -3.91 14.26
CA GLY A 91 3.27 -4.75 15.21
C GLY A 91 4.52 -5.45 14.66
N HIS A 92 4.99 -5.10 13.45
CA HIS A 92 6.14 -5.74 12.81
C HIS A 92 7.22 -4.73 12.42
N MET A 93 8.47 -5.13 12.63
CA MET A 93 9.64 -4.48 12.02
C MET A 93 9.94 -5.12 10.67
N MET A 94 10.49 -4.30 9.77
CA MET A 94 10.98 -4.70 8.45
C MET A 94 12.50 -4.50 8.41
N GLN A 95 13.23 -5.56 8.10
CA GLN A 95 14.65 -5.46 7.80
C GLN A 95 14.81 -5.22 6.30
N VAL A 96 15.27 -4.03 5.92
CA VAL A 96 15.54 -3.66 4.53
C VAL A 96 16.85 -4.30 4.09
N THR A 97 16.87 -4.92 2.92
CA THR A 97 18.02 -5.69 2.41
C THR A 97 18.49 -5.25 1.03
N ALA A 98 17.60 -4.68 0.22
CA ALA A 98 17.96 -4.08 -1.06
C ALA A 98 17.06 -2.88 -1.36
N ASN A 99 17.61 -1.91 -2.08
CA ASN A 99 16.84 -0.85 -2.71
C ASN A 99 17.06 -0.95 -4.21
N ASP A 100 15.96 -0.93 -4.97
CA ASP A 100 15.95 -1.19 -6.40
C ASP A 100 16.61 -2.54 -6.72
N PHE A 101 17.68 -2.55 -7.51
CA PHE A 101 18.45 -3.76 -7.83
C PHE A 101 19.81 -3.79 -7.12
N VAL A 102 19.96 -3.04 -6.03
CA VAL A 102 21.21 -2.91 -5.29
C VAL A 102 21.00 -3.39 -3.86
N GLU A 103 21.70 -4.46 -3.50
CA GLU A 103 21.78 -4.90 -2.11
C GLU A 103 22.48 -3.84 -1.26
N ILE A 104 21.95 -3.63 -0.06
CA ILE A 104 22.47 -2.63 0.88
C ILE A 104 22.91 -3.32 2.17
N GLN A 105 23.62 -2.58 3.03
CA GLN A 105 23.82 -3.01 4.41
C GLN A 105 22.46 -3.04 5.11
N PRO A 106 22.01 -4.20 5.63
CA PRO A 106 20.66 -4.31 6.16
C PRO A 106 20.43 -3.40 7.38
N TYR A 107 19.24 -2.81 7.46
CA TYR A 107 18.81 -2.03 8.60
C TYR A 107 17.34 -2.33 8.92
N GLU A 108 16.96 -2.13 10.19
CA GLU A 108 15.57 -2.33 10.64
C GLU A 108 14.82 -1.01 10.71
N THR A 109 13.56 -1.03 10.30
CA THR A 109 12.62 0.09 10.36
C THR A 109 11.19 -0.45 10.52
N ASP A 110 10.29 0.33 11.08
CA ASP A 110 8.86 0.01 11.16
C ASP A 110 8.05 0.53 9.97
N HIS A 111 8.68 1.32 9.10
CA HIS A 111 8.07 1.89 7.90
C HIS A 111 9.03 1.91 6.72
N ILE A 112 8.45 1.89 5.52
CA ILE A 112 9.15 2.10 4.25
C ILE A 112 8.48 3.26 3.53
N THR A 113 9.26 4.18 2.97
CA THR A 113 8.74 5.22 2.08
C THR A 113 9.30 5.00 0.68
N LEU A 114 8.43 4.87 -0.31
CA LEU A 114 8.80 4.70 -1.71
C LEU A 114 8.24 5.84 -2.55
N ALA A 115 9.11 6.52 -3.28
CA ALA A 115 8.71 7.36 -4.40
C ALA A 115 8.36 6.51 -5.63
N VAL A 116 7.71 7.14 -6.62
CA VAL A 116 7.32 6.48 -7.86
C VAL A 116 8.53 5.83 -8.53
N GLY A 117 8.39 4.55 -8.91
CA GLY A 117 9.41 3.76 -9.59
C GLY A 117 10.43 3.08 -8.66
N GLN A 118 10.44 3.39 -7.37
CA GLN A 118 11.35 2.75 -6.42
C GLN A 118 10.86 1.36 -5.99
N ARG A 119 11.81 0.49 -5.65
CA ARG A 119 11.57 -0.83 -5.07
C ARG A 119 12.40 -1.01 -3.81
N THR A 120 11.91 -1.81 -2.88
CA THR A 120 12.71 -2.24 -1.74
C THR A 120 12.39 -3.70 -1.38
N ASP A 121 13.44 -4.46 -1.07
CA ASP A 121 13.31 -5.83 -0.58
C ASP A 121 13.42 -5.82 0.95
N VAL A 122 12.38 -6.32 1.62
CA VAL A 122 12.36 -6.43 3.08
C VAL A 122 12.20 -7.86 3.54
N LEU A 123 12.76 -8.15 4.71
CA LEU A 123 12.51 -9.34 5.50
C LEU A 123 11.66 -8.98 6.71
N VAL A 124 10.58 -9.72 6.93
CA VAL A 124 9.64 -9.53 8.04
C VAL A 124 9.56 -10.82 8.83
N LYS A 125 9.89 -10.77 10.11
CA LYS A 125 9.73 -11.92 11.00
C LYS A 125 8.28 -11.97 11.48
N ALA A 126 7.57 -13.06 11.18
CA ALA A 126 6.18 -13.26 11.59
C ALA A 126 6.11 -13.60 13.08
N THR A 127 5.97 -12.60 13.94
CA THR A 127 5.99 -12.73 15.41
C THR A 127 4.62 -12.95 16.04
N GLY A 128 3.54 -12.85 15.26
CA GLY A 128 2.17 -13.12 15.70
C GLY A 128 1.92 -14.60 16.01
N LYS A 129 0.82 -14.86 16.72
CA LYS A 129 0.31 -16.21 16.99
C LYS A 129 -0.38 -16.78 15.75
N PRO A 130 -0.53 -18.11 15.64
CA PRO A 130 -1.15 -18.74 14.48
C PRO A 130 -2.57 -18.23 14.16
N THR A 131 -3.30 -17.75 15.16
CA THR A 131 -4.69 -17.26 15.02
C THR A 131 -4.80 -15.76 14.71
N ASP A 132 -3.67 -15.03 14.68
CA ASP A 132 -3.68 -13.58 14.57
C ASP A 132 -3.92 -13.12 13.13
N ALA A 133 -4.52 -11.94 13.00
CA ALA A 133 -4.61 -11.21 11.74
C ALA A 133 -4.17 -9.76 11.99
N VAL A 134 -3.33 -9.22 11.10
CA VAL A 134 -2.74 -7.88 11.26
C VAL A 134 -2.91 -7.05 9.99
N TRP A 135 -2.95 -5.73 10.14
CA TRP A 135 -2.98 -4.82 8.99
C TRP A 135 -1.58 -4.56 8.44
N MET A 136 -1.46 -4.69 7.12
CA MET A 136 -0.51 -3.92 6.32
C MET A 136 -1.19 -2.63 5.89
N ARG A 137 -0.49 -1.50 5.96
CA ARG A 137 -1.02 -0.18 5.63
C ARG A 137 -0.14 0.47 4.58
N SER A 138 -0.77 1.22 3.67
CA SER A 138 -0.09 2.25 2.89
C SER A 138 -0.74 3.59 3.20
N TYR A 139 0.08 4.57 3.55
CA TYR A 139 -0.30 5.95 3.75
C TYR A 139 0.31 6.81 2.65
N LYS A 140 -0.51 7.66 2.05
CA LYS A 140 -0.11 8.64 1.04
C LYS A 140 -0.08 10.02 1.70
N PRO A 141 1.10 10.61 1.96
CA PRO A 141 1.16 11.92 2.59
C PRO A 141 0.53 13.00 1.69
N PRO A 142 -0.44 13.80 2.18
CA PRO A 142 -1.11 14.83 1.38
C PRO A 142 -0.16 15.81 0.66
N PRO A 143 0.97 16.25 1.26
CA PRO A 143 1.91 17.14 0.57
C PRO A 143 2.54 16.54 -0.69
N CYS A 144 2.56 15.21 -0.83
CA CYS A 144 3.27 14.52 -1.91
C CYS A 144 2.42 14.34 -3.18
N TRP A 145 1.09 14.33 -3.07
CA TRP A 145 0.13 14.40 -4.19
C TRP A 145 -1.30 14.49 -3.63
N PRO A 146 -2.25 15.26 -4.21
CA PRO A 146 -3.63 15.30 -3.73
C PRO A 146 -4.42 14.01 -4.05
N THR A 147 -5.53 13.77 -3.35
CA THR A 147 -6.44 12.64 -3.58
C THR A 147 -7.87 12.98 -3.21
N ASN A 148 -8.82 12.31 -3.86
CA ASN A 148 -10.23 12.33 -3.49
C ASN A 148 -10.65 11.12 -2.65
N CYS A 149 -9.78 10.13 -2.47
CA CYS A 149 -9.95 9.06 -1.47
C CYS A 149 -9.23 9.41 -0.16
N GLY A 150 -9.51 8.67 0.90
CA GLY A 150 -8.71 8.75 2.12
C GLY A 150 -7.23 8.51 1.85
N ASP A 151 -6.37 9.02 2.73
CA ASP A 151 -4.92 8.91 2.59
C ASP A 151 -4.38 7.52 2.97
N GLU A 152 -5.19 6.68 3.61
CA GLU A 152 -4.82 5.33 4.05
C GLU A 152 -5.50 4.24 3.21
N MET A 153 -4.72 3.20 2.92
CA MET A 153 -5.13 1.95 2.32
C MET A 153 -4.63 0.78 3.18
N LYS A 154 -5.38 -0.33 3.26
CA LYS A 154 -5.05 -1.52 4.06
C LYS A 154 -5.08 -2.82 3.25
N ALA A 155 -4.22 -3.74 3.64
CA ALA A 155 -4.25 -5.14 3.24
C ALA A 155 -4.19 -6.01 4.50
N ALA A 156 -4.87 -7.16 4.49
CA ALA A 156 -4.92 -8.05 5.64
C ALA A 156 -3.82 -9.12 5.56
N ILE A 157 -3.02 -9.25 6.62
CA ILE A 157 -2.09 -10.37 6.77
C ILE A 157 -2.72 -11.38 7.73
N PHE A 158 -2.93 -12.60 7.26
CA PHE A 158 -3.46 -13.70 8.05
C PHE A 158 -2.35 -14.68 8.41
N TYR A 159 -2.31 -15.07 9.69
CA TYR A 159 -1.49 -16.19 10.14
C TYR A 159 -2.16 -17.53 9.83
N GLU A 160 -1.42 -18.62 9.93
CA GLU A 160 -1.76 -19.94 9.37
C GLU A 160 -3.09 -20.55 9.84
N ASN A 161 -3.62 -20.14 11.01
CA ASN A 161 -4.88 -20.57 11.60
C ASN A 161 -5.83 -19.40 11.88
N ALA A 162 -5.61 -18.24 11.29
CA ALA A 162 -6.46 -17.07 11.49
C ALA A 162 -7.82 -17.26 10.81
N ASP A 163 -8.89 -16.84 11.48
CA ASP A 163 -10.19 -16.70 10.83
C ASP A 163 -10.09 -15.61 9.74
N ARG A 164 -10.47 -15.94 8.52
CA ARG A 164 -10.41 -15.03 7.35
C ARG A 164 -11.69 -14.23 7.16
N PHE A 165 -12.75 -14.55 7.90
CA PHE A 165 -13.99 -13.79 7.90
C PHE A 165 -13.96 -12.64 8.91
N GLN A 166 -13.01 -12.65 9.84
CA GLN A 166 -12.79 -11.53 10.75
C GLN A 166 -11.89 -10.47 10.11
N VAL A 167 -12.28 -9.22 10.29
CA VAL A 167 -11.46 -8.06 9.91
C VAL A 167 -10.34 -7.90 10.94
N PRO A 168 -9.06 -7.71 10.54
CA PRO A 168 -7.99 -7.43 11.49
C PRO A 168 -8.31 -6.21 12.37
N THR A 169 -7.91 -6.27 13.64
CA THR A 169 -8.20 -5.21 14.64
C THR A 169 -6.96 -4.50 15.15
N THR A 170 -5.79 -4.73 14.53
CA THR A 170 -4.54 -4.10 14.95
C THR A 170 -4.54 -2.60 14.74
N SER A 171 -3.74 -1.91 15.55
CA SER A 171 -3.59 -0.44 15.51
C SER A 171 -2.29 -0.05 14.80
N PRO A 172 -2.30 1.10 14.10
CA PRO A 172 -1.11 1.61 13.43
C PRO A 172 0.04 1.87 14.43
N GLY A 173 1.26 1.62 13.97
CA GLY A 173 2.48 1.98 14.70
C GLY A 173 2.73 3.49 14.76
N PRO A 174 3.70 3.95 15.58
CA PRO A 174 3.98 5.37 15.78
C PRO A 174 4.38 6.10 14.50
N ASN A 175 5.01 5.40 13.55
CA ASN A 175 5.49 5.99 12.31
C ASN A 175 4.56 5.75 11.10
N ALA A 176 3.31 5.29 11.31
CA ALA A 176 2.40 5.00 10.20
C ALA A 176 2.01 6.23 9.36
N TYR A 177 1.93 7.41 9.98
CA TYR A 177 1.40 8.62 9.35
C TYR A 177 2.30 9.86 9.46
N ASN A 178 3.46 9.75 10.10
CA ASN A 178 4.37 10.88 10.33
C ASN A 178 5.37 11.12 9.19
#